data_AF-A0A0Q6UQB8-F1
#
_entry.id   AF-A0A0Q6UQB8-F1
#
_cell.length_a   1.000
_cell.length_b   1.000
_cell.length_c   1.000
_cell.angle_alpha   90.00
_cell.angle_beta   90.00
_cell.angle_gamma   90.00
#
_symmetry.space_group_name_H-M   'P 1'
#
loop_
_entity.id
_entity.type
_entity.pdbx_description
1 polymer ?
#
loop_
_entity_poly.entity_id
_entity_poly.type
_entity_poly.pdbx_seq_one_letter_code
_entity_poly.pdbx_strand_id
1 'polypeptide(L)'
;MLSRKLLLALLAASLSTAVLAQNDDDDEAPKGWRPNFVVHVPPSKMKAAFPKGATMTGKAVLGCVAAKDGRLSDCKVVREDPVGQGFGEAALSVVGYERIAPKDGTGASVEGRPVRTSFEFLAPGDANPDWVRKPDGRDLANVFPKKALDKHVGGRATIQCRVTVEGFLDACKVVFESPAGLDFGGAGLQLAPQFRMSPKIRGGHAVPGGQVTIPINWEPPRGIATITSTPVVLDPPWNRVPTQAEINAAWPKAAAGAPSGQAALRCDLVKTGQLRSCDVISENPRGKGFGKAALELSKLFQIPVNPSEAKTVRDYQVDLPFRFRDPATPDGRKLTKPRWIRTLTAEGMAEVYPQAAIKAGIKSGLGVVSCTVTATGELTACQAVREQPAGLDFGAAAIKAVSVMRMNPWTKEGDTVDGLVITIPIQFTFEDDAPPAEPAKPSSSSKPD
;
A
#
# COMPACT_ATOMS: atom_id res chain seq x y z
N MET A 1 -22.23 17.90 -72.89
CA MET A 1 -22.19 18.68 -71.63
C MET A 1 -22.16 17.69 -70.46
N LEU A 2 -21.13 17.80 -69.60
CA LEU A 2 -21.02 17.44 -68.17
C LEU A 2 -21.96 16.33 -67.59
N SER A 3 -21.58 15.40 -66.72
CA SER A 3 -20.36 15.10 -65.96
C SER A 3 -20.58 13.77 -65.20
N ARG A 4 -19.50 13.05 -64.91
CA ARG A 4 -19.43 11.90 -63.97
C ARG A 4 -19.82 12.31 -62.53
N LYS A 5 -20.37 11.38 -61.74
CA LYS A 5 -20.10 11.13 -60.30
C LYS A 5 -20.87 9.88 -59.84
N LEU A 6 -20.20 8.73 -59.67
CA LEU A 6 -19.67 8.18 -58.40
C LEU A 6 -20.71 8.09 -57.27
N LEU A 7 -21.27 6.89 -57.05
CA LEU A 7 -21.89 6.49 -55.79
C LEU A 7 -20.76 6.14 -54.80
N LEU A 8 -20.67 6.90 -53.70
CA LEU A 8 -19.83 6.59 -52.55
C LEU A 8 -20.65 5.79 -51.52
N ALA A 9 -20.06 4.68 -51.07
CA ALA A 9 -20.54 3.89 -49.94
C ALA A 9 -20.49 4.70 -48.63
N LEU A 10 -21.59 4.68 -47.88
CA LEU A 10 -21.61 5.15 -46.48
C LEU A 10 -21.10 4.02 -45.57
N LEU A 11 -19.86 4.17 -45.10
CA LEU A 11 -19.36 3.50 -43.89
C LEU A 11 -19.72 4.36 -42.69
N ALA A 12 -20.73 3.94 -41.92
CA ALA A 12 -21.01 4.49 -40.60
C ALA A 12 -20.00 3.90 -39.60
N ALA A 13 -18.92 4.65 -39.32
CA ALA A 13 -18.03 4.36 -38.20
C ALA A 13 -18.67 4.91 -36.91
N SER A 14 -19.20 4.01 -36.07
CA SER A 14 -19.58 4.32 -34.71
C SER A 14 -18.32 4.60 -33.89
N LEU A 15 -18.13 5.86 -33.49
CA LEU A 15 -17.12 6.27 -32.51
C LEU A 15 -17.54 5.75 -31.12
N SER A 16 -17.00 4.60 -30.73
CA SER A 16 -17.01 4.15 -29.34
C SER A 16 -16.10 5.05 -28.51
N THR A 17 -16.68 5.91 -27.67
CA THR A 17 -15.97 6.61 -26.61
C THR A 17 -15.65 5.62 -25.49
N ALA A 18 -14.54 4.90 -25.64
CA ALA A 18 -13.91 4.22 -24.52
C ALA A 18 -13.34 5.30 -23.57
N VAL A 19 -14.05 5.59 -22.48
CA VAL A 19 -13.50 6.28 -21.32
C VAL A 19 -12.52 5.31 -20.66
N LEU A 20 -11.28 5.33 -21.13
CA LEU A 20 -10.16 4.77 -20.38
C LEU A 20 -9.87 5.74 -19.24
N ALA A 21 -10.19 5.34 -18.02
CA ALA A 21 -9.62 5.93 -16.83
C ALA A 21 -8.09 5.76 -16.90
N GLN A 22 -7.39 6.80 -17.34
CA GLN A 22 -5.93 6.85 -17.26
C GLN A 22 -5.56 7.01 -15.80
N ASN A 23 -4.81 6.04 -15.29
CA ASN A 23 -4.14 6.15 -13.99
C ASN A 23 -3.03 7.21 -14.13
N ASP A 24 -3.24 8.37 -13.52
CA ASP A 24 -2.29 9.51 -13.50
C ASP A 24 -1.14 9.32 -12.51
N ASP A 25 -0.31 8.30 -12.68
CA ASP A 25 0.93 8.13 -11.89
C ASP A 25 2.13 7.59 -12.68
N ASP A 26 2.06 7.54 -14.02
CA ASP A 26 3.23 7.21 -14.85
C ASP A 26 4.06 8.47 -15.16
N ASP A 27 4.58 9.12 -14.11
CA ASP A 27 5.87 9.79 -14.18
C ASP A 27 6.94 8.68 -14.15
N GLU A 28 7.05 7.89 -15.22
CA GLU A 28 8.18 6.98 -15.39
C GLU A 28 9.44 7.85 -15.48
N ALA A 29 10.13 7.98 -14.35
CA ALA A 29 11.33 8.78 -14.26
C ALA A 29 12.32 8.29 -15.31
N PRO A 30 12.76 9.15 -16.26
CA PRO A 30 13.62 8.69 -17.35
C PRO A 30 14.88 8.02 -16.78
N LYS A 31 15.25 6.86 -17.35
CA LYS A 31 16.54 6.21 -17.08
C LYS A 31 17.65 7.18 -17.51
N GLY A 32 18.29 7.84 -16.54
CA GLY A 32 19.27 8.91 -16.82
C GLY A 32 19.75 9.64 -15.56
N TRP A 33 20.58 10.68 -15.78
CA TRP A 33 21.03 11.61 -14.74
C TRP A 33 19.84 12.25 -14.00
N ARG A 34 19.94 12.38 -12.68
CA ARG A 34 18.95 13.05 -11.84
C ARG A 34 19.55 14.29 -11.18
N PRO A 35 18.93 15.47 -11.31
CA PRO A 35 19.39 16.68 -10.63
C PRO A 35 19.34 16.47 -9.11
N ASN A 36 20.41 16.84 -8.42
CA ASN A 36 20.44 16.90 -6.95
C ASN A 36 20.09 18.32 -6.51
N PHE A 37 18.84 18.55 -6.12
CA PHE A 37 18.39 19.85 -5.63
C PHE A 37 18.95 20.12 -4.22
N VAL A 38 19.58 21.27 -4.05
CA VAL A 38 20.24 21.69 -2.80
C VAL A 38 19.58 22.91 -2.16
N VAL A 39 18.80 23.68 -2.92
CA VAL A 39 17.95 24.77 -2.42
C VAL A 39 16.61 24.68 -3.11
N HIS A 40 15.54 24.75 -2.32
CA HIS A 40 14.16 24.75 -2.81
C HIS A 40 13.49 26.10 -2.66
N VAL A 41 12.41 26.34 -3.41
CA VAL A 41 11.58 27.54 -3.24
C VAL A 41 11.06 27.63 -1.79
N PRO A 42 11.22 28.77 -1.10
CA PRO A 42 10.66 28.96 0.23
C PRO A 42 9.13 28.80 0.24
N PRO A 43 8.53 28.13 1.25
CA PRO A 43 7.07 27.91 1.30
C PRO A 43 6.24 29.20 1.24
N SER A 44 6.74 30.30 1.81
CA SER A 44 6.08 31.61 1.74
C SER A 44 6.04 32.18 0.32
N LYS A 45 7.07 31.92 -0.49
CA LYS A 45 7.12 32.32 -1.90
C LYS A 45 6.19 31.44 -2.75
N MET A 46 6.14 30.14 -2.50
CA MET A 46 5.16 29.24 -3.13
C MET A 46 3.72 29.70 -2.87
N LYS A 47 3.38 29.99 -1.61
CA LYS A 47 2.05 30.48 -1.24
C LYS A 47 1.72 31.83 -1.91
N ALA A 48 2.67 32.75 -1.96
CA ALA A 48 2.49 34.06 -2.59
C ALA A 48 2.34 33.98 -4.12
N ALA A 49 2.93 32.96 -4.75
CA ALA A 49 2.85 32.72 -6.18
C ALA A 49 1.60 31.95 -6.63
N PHE A 50 0.72 31.56 -5.70
CA PHE A 50 -0.54 30.89 -6.06
C PHE A 50 -1.35 31.76 -7.05
N PRO A 51 -1.80 31.21 -8.21
CA PRO A 51 -2.48 32.00 -9.23
C PRO A 51 -3.77 32.62 -8.72
N LYS A 52 -3.98 33.93 -8.95
CA LYS A 52 -5.15 34.67 -8.42
C LYS A 52 -6.50 34.16 -8.92
N GLY A 53 -6.55 33.56 -10.11
CA GLY A 53 -7.77 33.01 -10.71
C GLY A 53 -8.03 31.54 -10.36
N ALA A 54 -7.05 30.85 -9.77
CA ALA A 54 -7.19 29.45 -9.42
C ALA A 54 -7.98 29.30 -8.11
N THR A 55 -8.81 28.25 -8.03
CA THR A 55 -9.59 27.93 -6.81
C THR A 55 -9.22 26.56 -6.22
N MET A 56 -8.33 25.82 -6.89
CA MET A 56 -7.95 24.46 -6.52
C MET A 56 -6.44 24.29 -6.51
N THR A 57 -5.95 23.27 -5.80
CA THR A 57 -4.55 22.88 -5.87
C THR A 57 -4.21 22.44 -7.29
N GLY A 58 -3.08 22.91 -7.81
CA GLY A 58 -2.60 22.54 -9.13
C GLY A 58 -1.09 22.35 -9.18
N LYS A 59 -0.63 21.79 -10.28
CA LYS A 59 0.77 21.46 -10.54
C LYS A 59 1.25 22.08 -11.84
N ALA A 60 2.53 22.41 -11.88
CA ALA A 60 3.21 22.76 -13.12
C ALA A 60 4.58 22.10 -13.18
N VAL A 61 4.90 21.59 -14.36
CA VAL A 61 6.19 20.97 -14.66
C VAL A 61 6.94 21.89 -15.61
N LEU A 62 8.16 22.26 -15.24
CA LEU A 62 9.06 23.03 -16.07
C LEU A 62 10.18 22.15 -16.62
N GLY A 63 10.56 22.41 -17.87
CA GLY A 63 11.81 21.93 -18.47
C GLY A 63 12.80 23.08 -18.54
N CYS A 64 13.96 22.91 -17.93
CA CYS A 64 15.02 23.91 -17.78
C CYS A 64 16.38 23.35 -18.22
N VAL A 65 17.37 24.22 -18.28
CA VAL A 65 18.79 23.89 -18.47
C VAL A 65 19.56 24.23 -17.21
N ALA A 66 20.46 23.35 -16.78
CA ALA A 66 21.33 23.60 -15.64
C ALA A 66 22.42 24.62 -16.00
N ALA A 67 22.51 25.71 -15.23
CA ALA A 67 23.60 26.67 -15.34
C ALA A 67 24.82 26.24 -14.51
N LYS A 68 25.98 26.83 -14.80
CA LYS A 68 27.27 26.52 -14.16
C LYS A 68 27.26 26.61 -12.63
N ASP A 69 26.47 27.52 -12.09
CA ASP A 69 26.35 27.79 -10.65
C ASP A 69 25.19 27.03 -9.98
N GLY A 70 24.56 26.10 -10.70
CA GLY A 70 23.43 25.33 -10.21
C GLY A 70 22.07 26.04 -10.31
N ARG A 71 22.00 27.24 -10.89
CA ARG A 71 20.71 27.86 -11.26
C ARG A 71 20.04 27.07 -12.39
N LEU A 72 18.73 27.25 -12.52
CA LEU A 72 17.96 26.75 -13.65
C LEU A 72 17.72 27.91 -14.64
N SER A 73 18.25 27.78 -15.86
CA SER A 73 18.05 28.73 -16.96
C SER A 73 17.13 28.15 -18.03
N ASP A 74 16.68 29.00 -18.96
CA ASP A 74 15.91 28.59 -20.15
C ASP A 74 14.67 27.74 -19.83
N CYS A 75 14.06 28.00 -18.68
CA CYS A 75 12.90 27.26 -18.19
C CYS A 75 11.66 27.55 -19.04
N LYS A 76 10.96 26.49 -19.42
CA LYS A 76 9.68 26.55 -20.16
C LYS A 76 8.66 25.63 -19.50
N VAL A 77 7.39 26.02 -19.56
CA VAL A 77 6.27 25.19 -19.10
C VAL A 77 6.15 23.98 -20.02
N VAL A 78 6.28 22.79 -19.43
CA VAL A 78 6.09 21.51 -20.11
C VAL A 78 4.69 20.97 -19.89
N ARG A 79 4.18 21.12 -18.67
CA ARG A 79 2.82 20.69 -18.31
C ARG A 79 2.26 21.60 -17.24
N GLU A 80 0.97 21.85 -17.32
CA GLU A 80 0.16 22.51 -16.31
C GLU A 80 -1.06 21.64 -16.04
N ASP A 81 -1.46 21.54 -14.78
CA ASP A 81 -2.59 20.73 -14.35
C ASP A 81 -3.31 21.37 -13.15
N PRO A 82 -4.56 21.81 -13.28
CA PRO A 82 -5.34 21.87 -14.53
C PRO A 82 -4.76 22.86 -15.55
N VAL A 83 -4.97 22.59 -16.83
CA VAL A 83 -4.48 23.46 -17.93
C VAL A 83 -5.15 24.83 -17.89
N GLY A 84 -4.37 25.90 -18.05
CA GLY A 84 -4.87 27.27 -18.23
C GLY A 84 -5.31 27.97 -16.94
N GLN A 85 -4.85 27.51 -15.79
CA GLN A 85 -5.15 28.09 -14.48
C GLN A 85 -4.05 29.04 -13.97
N GLY A 86 -2.94 29.17 -14.70
CA GLY A 86 -1.82 30.04 -14.40
C GLY A 86 -0.71 29.40 -13.56
N PHE A 87 -0.74 28.08 -13.33
CA PHE A 87 0.30 27.38 -12.55
C PHE A 87 1.65 27.35 -13.30
N GLY A 88 1.63 27.35 -14.63
CA GLY A 88 2.84 27.41 -15.45
C GLY A 88 3.60 28.72 -15.23
N GLU A 89 2.90 29.85 -15.31
CA GLU A 89 3.41 31.19 -15.04
C GLU A 89 3.85 31.33 -13.59
N ALA A 90 3.07 30.79 -12.64
CA ALA A 90 3.43 30.75 -11.24
C ALA A 90 4.75 30.01 -11.01
N ALA A 91 4.93 28.83 -11.64
CA ALA A 91 6.18 28.07 -11.57
C ALA A 91 7.36 28.84 -12.15
N LEU A 92 7.21 29.50 -13.30
CA LEU A 92 8.25 30.35 -13.88
C LEU A 92 8.63 31.52 -12.96
N SER A 93 7.68 32.05 -12.18
CA SER A 93 7.94 33.15 -11.24
C SER A 93 8.79 32.74 -10.02
N VAL A 94 8.82 31.45 -9.68
CA VAL A 94 9.53 30.93 -8.50
C VAL A 94 10.71 30.01 -8.80
N VAL A 95 10.84 29.48 -10.02
CA VAL A 95 11.94 28.56 -10.36
C VAL A 95 13.33 29.17 -10.14
N GLY A 96 13.45 30.50 -10.19
CA GLY A 96 14.68 31.23 -9.90
C GLY A 96 15.21 31.06 -8.45
N TYR A 97 14.41 30.54 -7.51
CA TYR A 97 14.87 30.19 -6.16
C TYR A 97 15.52 28.80 -6.08
N GLU A 98 15.20 27.88 -6.99
CA GLU A 98 15.75 26.51 -6.98
C GLU A 98 17.25 26.51 -7.29
N ARG A 99 18.01 25.64 -6.62
CA ARG A 99 19.40 25.35 -6.97
C ARG A 99 19.64 23.86 -7.00
N ILE A 100 20.42 23.42 -7.98
CA ILE A 100 20.97 22.06 -8.02
C ILE A 100 22.46 22.07 -7.71
N ALA A 101 22.99 20.94 -7.25
CA ALA A 101 24.42 20.75 -7.07
C ALA A 101 25.14 20.97 -8.43
N PRO A 102 26.20 21.81 -8.50
CA PRO A 102 26.93 22.05 -9.76
C PRO A 102 27.66 20.83 -10.33
N LYS A 103 27.79 19.77 -9.53
CA LYS A 103 28.40 18.50 -9.91
C LYS A 103 27.47 17.34 -9.60
N ASP A 104 27.53 16.31 -10.43
CA ASP A 104 26.82 15.06 -10.21
C ASP A 104 27.52 14.13 -9.20
N GLY A 105 26.91 12.97 -8.94
CA GLY A 105 27.45 11.97 -8.02
C GLY A 105 28.80 11.38 -8.45
N THR A 106 29.25 11.57 -9.69
CA THR A 106 30.58 11.16 -10.17
C THR A 106 31.57 12.32 -10.21
N GLY A 107 31.13 13.53 -9.85
CA GLY A 107 31.94 14.75 -9.83
C GLY A 107 31.98 15.51 -11.16
N ALA A 108 31.24 15.06 -12.18
CA ALA A 108 31.17 15.74 -13.47
C ALA A 108 30.25 16.97 -13.41
N SER A 109 30.56 17.99 -14.22
CA SER A 109 29.76 19.21 -14.30
C SER A 109 28.33 18.91 -14.80
N VAL A 110 27.36 19.60 -14.20
CA VAL A 110 25.95 19.51 -14.59
C VAL A 110 25.54 20.58 -15.60
N GLU A 111 26.42 21.54 -15.91
CA GLU A 111 26.15 22.64 -16.83
C GLU A 111 25.65 22.14 -18.20
N GLY A 112 24.62 22.78 -18.73
CA GLY A 112 23.99 22.43 -20.01
C GLY A 112 23.06 21.22 -19.97
N ARG A 113 22.99 20.47 -18.86
CA ARG A 113 22.12 19.28 -18.77
C ARG A 113 20.65 19.69 -18.65
N PRO A 114 19.72 18.93 -19.27
CA PRO A 114 18.29 19.17 -19.12
C PRO A 114 17.83 18.83 -17.70
N VAL A 115 16.98 19.67 -17.14
CA VAL A 115 16.39 19.53 -15.81
C VAL A 115 14.88 19.63 -15.93
N ARG A 116 14.17 18.61 -15.44
CA ARG A 116 12.72 18.66 -15.29
C ARG A 116 12.41 18.86 -13.81
N THR A 117 11.66 19.91 -13.49
CA THR A 117 11.25 20.24 -12.12
C THR A 117 9.73 20.38 -12.04
N SER A 118 9.15 20.03 -10.90
CA SER A 118 7.70 20.01 -10.67
C SER A 118 7.37 20.84 -9.44
N PHE A 119 6.34 21.67 -9.57
CA PHE A 119 5.83 22.55 -8.53
C PHE A 119 4.38 22.21 -8.25
N GLU A 120 4.01 22.03 -6.99
CA GLU A 120 2.62 21.94 -6.55
C GLU A 120 2.26 23.21 -5.77
N PHE A 121 1.21 23.89 -6.22
CA PHE A 121 0.67 25.09 -5.60
C PHE A 121 -0.62 24.73 -4.88
N LEU A 122 -0.57 24.76 -3.55
CA LEU A 122 -1.72 24.42 -2.71
C LEU A 122 -2.72 25.57 -2.68
N ALA A 123 -3.99 25.27 -2.93
CA ALA A 123 -5.06 26.23 -2.74
C ALA A 123 -5.18 26.66 -1.27
N PRO A 124 -5.76 27.85 -0.99
CA PRO A 124 -6.00 28.28 0.38
C PRO A 124 -6.80 27.24 1.18
N GLY A 125 -6.23 26.75 2.28
CA GLY A 125 -6.83 25.71 3.13
C GLY A 125 -6.45 24.28 2.76
N ASP A 126 -5.84 24.06 1.60
CA ASP A 126 -5.27 22.77 1.23
C ASP A 126 -3.93 22.54 1.93
N ALA A 127 -3.66 21.28 2.24
CA ALA A 127 -2.43 20.86 2.88
C ALA A 127 -1.99 19.49 2.35
N ASN A 128 -0.68 19.31 2.23
CA ASN A 128 -0.10 17.99 2.00
C ASN A 128 0.16 17.29 3.33
N PRO A 129 0.21 15.94 3.34
CA PRO A 129 0.62 15.20 4.51
C PRO A 129 2.00 15.66 5.01
N ASP A 130 2.08 15.90 6.31
CA ASP A 130 3.32 16.19 7.02
C ASP A 130 3.54 15.17 8.13
N TRP A 131 4.78 14.98 8.55
CA TRP A 131 5.14 13.99 9.56
C TRP A 131 4.62 14.39 10.94
N VAL A 132 3.70 13.59 11.49
CA VAL A 132 3.27 13.68 12.88
C VAL A 132 4.20 12.85 13.78
N ARG A 133 4.59 11.66 13.30
CA ARG A 133 5.59 10.82 13.97
C ARG A 133 6.44 10.08 12.93
N LYS A 134 7.75 10.11 13.17
CA LYS A 134 8.71 9.20 12.56
C LYS A 134 9.26 8.25 13.64
N PRO A 135 9.58 6.99 13.28
CA PRO A 135 10.34 6.09 14.14
C PRO A 135 11.66 6.73 14.58
N ASP A 136 12.11 6.40 15.79
CA ASP A 136 13.40 6.85 16.32
C ASP A 136 14.51 5.80 16.12
N GLY A 137 15.73 6.10 16.61
CA GLY A 137 16.87 5.19 16.46
C GLY A 137 16.68 3.83 17.15
N ARG A 138 15.89 3.77 18.23
CA ARG A 138 15.57 2.51 18.91
C ARG A 138 14.59 1.70 18.07
N ASP A 139 13.58 2.36 17.50
CA ASP A 139 12.65 1.72 16.57
C ASP A 139 13.40 1.12 15.37
N LEU A 140 14.37 1.85 14.79
CA LEU A 140 15.21 1.38 13.69
C LEU A 140 16.10 0.19 14.10
N ALA A 141 16.70 0.23 15.29
CA ALA A 141 17.53 -0.86 15.79
C ALA A 141 16.71 -2.14 16.05
N ASN A 142 15.46 -1.99 16.51
CA ASN A 142 14.56 -3.11 16.81
C ASN A 142 14.11 -3.90 15.58
N VAL A 143 14.23 -3.32 14.38
CA VAL A 143 13.91 -3.96 13.09
C VAL A 143 15.16 -4.24 12.27
N PHE A 144 16.35 -4.06 12.83
CA PHE A 144 17.60 -4.20 12.09
C PHE A 144 17.69 -5.61 11.48
N PRO A 145 17.89 -5.76 10.16
CA PRO A 145 17.84 -7.08 9.53
C PRO A 145 18.91 -8.02 10.08
N LYS A 146 18.52 -9.25 10.48
CA LYS A 146 19.44 -10.25 11.03
C LYS A 146 20.64 -10.52 10.10
N LYS A 147 20.38 -10.68 8.79
CA LYS A 147 21.43 -10.93 7.78
C LYS A 147 22.44 -9.79 7.66
N ALA A 148 21.98 -8.55 7.85
CA ALA A 148 22.84 -7.37 7.84
C ALA A 148 23.63 -7.24 9.16
N LEU A 149 22.99 -7.56 10.29
CA LEU A 149 23.60 -7.57 11.61
C LEU A 149 24.76 -8.58 11.67
N ASP A 150 24.53 -9.82 11.22
CA ASP A 150 25.56 -10.88 11.21
C ASP A 150 26.79 -10.46 10.39
N LYS A 151 26.60 -9.60 9.39
CA LYS A 151 27.66 -9.05 8.51
C LYS A 151 28.21 -7.70 8.98
N HIS A 152 27.65 -7.08 10.02
CA HIS A 152 28.00 -5.75 10.49
C HIS A 152 27.89 -4.66 9.39
N VAL A 153 26.89 -4.79 8.52
CA VAL A 153 26.70 -3.90 7.36
C VAL A 153 25.47 -3.02 7.59
N GLY A 154 25.62 -1.72 7.36
CA GLY A 154 24.51 -0.77 7.26
C GLY A 154 23.90 -0.78 5.86
N GLY A 155 22.79 -0.09 5.69
CA GLY A 155 22.10 -0.08 4.40
C GLY A 155 20.98 0.94 4.31
N ARG A 156 20.26 0.88 3.19
CA ARG A 156 19.16 1.77 2.87
C ARG A 156 18.03 0.98 2.25
N ALA A 157 16.82 1.30 2.66
CA ALA A 157 15.62 0.93 1.93
C ALA A 157 14.81 2.17 1.59
N THR A 158 14.03 2.10 0.52
CA THR A 158 12.97 3.06 0.26
C THR A 158 11.67 2.30 0.14
N ILE A 159 10.69 2.69 0.95
CA ILE A 159 9.33 2.18 0.86
C ILE A 159 8.41 3.27 0.30
N GLN A 160 7.43 2.89 -0.50
CA GLN A 160 6.36 3.77 -0.94
C GLN A 160 5.07 3.32 -0.23
N CYS A 161 4.39 4.26 0.41
CA CYS A 161 3.13 4.04 1.12
C CYS A 161 2.07 5.04 0.65
N ARG A 162 0.82 4.76 0.97
CA ARG A 162 -0.29 5.69 0.84
C ARG A 162 -0.72 6.19 2.23
N VAL A 163 -1.02 7.48 2.32
CA VAL A 163 -1.54 8.13 3.53
C VAL A 163 -3.06 8.04 3.53
N THR A 164 -3.62 7.52 4.63
CA THR A 164 -5.06 7.44 4.86
C THR A 164 -5.64 8.75 5.41
N VAL A 165 -6.97 8.88 5.44
CA VAL A 165 -7.64 10.08 6.00
C VAL A 165 -7.43 10.25 7.51
N GLU A 166 -7.10 9.17 8.21
CA GLU A 166 -6.76 9.16 9.63
C GLU A 166 -5.27 9.48 9.89
N GLY A 167 -4.47 9.59 8.82
CA GLY A 167 -3.04 9.87 8.89
C GLY A 167 -2.15 8.63 9.07
N PHE A 168 -2.69 7.43 8.84
CA PHE A 168 -1.91 6.19 8.85
C PHE A 168 -1.28 5.90 7.49
N LEU A 169 -0.30 5.01 7.45
CA LEU A 169 0.32 4.54 6.20
C LEU A 169 -0.17 3.14 5.82
N ASP A 170 -0.77 2.99 4.65
CA ASP A 170 -1.21 1.70 4.11
C ASP A 170 -0.62 1.42 2.71
N ALA A 171 -0.87 0.21 2.21
CA ALA A 171 -0.40 -0.22 0.89
C ALA A 171 1.12 -0.03 0.67
N CYS A 172 1.90 -0.17 1.75
CA CYS A 172 3.33 0.01 1.71
C CYS A 172 4.02 -1.09 0.89
N LYS A 173 4.96 -0.70 0.02
CA LYS A 173 5.79 -1.60 -0.80
C LYS A 173 7.24 -1.13 -0.81
N VAL A 174 8.17 -2.08 -0.91
CA VAL A 174 9.58 -1.79 -1.13
C VAL A 174 9.77 -1.34 -2.58
N VAL A 175 10.41 -0.20 -2.79
CA VAL A 175 10.77 0.30 -4.12
C VAL A 175 12.28 0.36 -4.33
N PHE A 176 13.07 0.26 -3.24
CA PHE A 176 14.53 0.22 -3.30
C PHE A 176 15.10 -0.47 -2.06
N GLU A 177 16.19 -1.22 -2.24
CA GLU A 177 17.00 -1.81 -1.17
C GLU A 177 18.48 -1.81 -1.60
N SER A 178 19.36 -1.44 -0.68
CA SER A 178 20.81 -1.52 -0.86
C SER A 178 21.53 -1.74 0.47
N PRO A 179 22.46 -2.71 0.60
CA PRO A 179 22.75 -3.76 -0.38
C PRO A 179 21.56 -4.71 -0.58
N ALA A 180 21.40 -5.22 -1.81
CA ALA A 180 20.30 -6.12 -2.13
C ALA A 180 20.43 -7.48 -1.40
N GLY A 181 19.30 -8.03 -0.97
CA GLY A 181 19.24 -9.36 -0.34
C GLY A 181 19.61 -9.39 1.14
N LEU A 182 19.80 -8.21 1.75
CA LEU A 182 20.06 -8.07 3.19
C LEU A 182 18.79 -7.76 3.99
N ASP A 183 17.64 -7.60 3.32
CA ASP A 183 16.30 -7.48 3.92
C ASP A 183 16.03 -6.14 4.62
N PHE A 184 16.74 -5.06 4.21
CA PHE A 184 16.41 -3.71 4.65
C PHE A 184 15.02 -3.28 4.16
N GLY A 185 14.57 -3.77 3.00
CA GLY A 185 13.21 -3.55 2.51
C GLY A 185 12.16 -4.13 3.46
N GLY A 186 12.37 -5.36 3.91
CA GLY A 186 11.55 -6.01 4.94
C GLY A 186 11.51 -5.20 6.22
N ALA A 187 12.67 -4.79 6.75
CA ALA A 187 12.80 -3.91 7.92
C ALA A 187 12.02 -2.59 7.76
N GLY A 188 12.10 -1.96 6.59
CA GLY A 188 11.34 -0.75 6.29
C GLY A 188 9.83 -0.98 6.37
N LEU A 189 9.32 -2.10 5.84
CA LEU A 189 7.92 -2.46 5.96
C LEU A 189 7.50 -2.74 7.42
N GLN A 190 8.39 -3.27 8.27
CA GLN A 190 8.11 -3.46 9.70
C GLN A 190 7.88 -2.12 10.43
N LEU A 191 8.55 -1.06 9.97
CA LEU A 191 8.38 0.29 10.52
C LEU A 191 7.11 0.98 10.02
N ALA A 192 6.51 0.53 8.91
CA ALA A 192 5.35 1.18 8.29
C ALA A 192 4.21 1.51 9.29
N PRO A 193 3.81 0.59 10.19
CA PRO A 193 2.74 0.88 11.16
C PRO A 193 3.12 1.84 12.28
N GLN A 194 4.38 2.28 12.37
CA GLN A 194 4.83 3.24 13.38
C GLN A 194 4.84 4.68 12.88
N PHE A 195 4.80 4.87 11.56
CA PHE A 195 4.72 6.20 10.96
C PHE A 195 3.32 6.79 11.11
N ARG A 196 3.28 8.10 11.37
CA ARG A 196 2.04 8.90 11.38
C ARG A 196 2.26 10.17 10.58
N MET A 197 1.29 10.51 9.74
CA MET A 197 1.27 11.77 9.01
C MET A 197 -0.03 12.54 9.30
N SER A 198 -0.06 13.83 9.01
CA SER A 198 -1.32 14.55 8.86
C SER A 198 -2.01 14.06 7.58
N PRO A 199 -3.36 14.06 7.53
CA PRO A 199 -4.05 13.73 6.30
C PRO A 199 -3.79 14.79 5.23
N LYS A 200 -3.93 14.38 3.97
CA LYS A 200 -4.01 15.31 2.85
C LYS A 200 -5.32 16.07 2.95
N ILE A 201 -5.28 17.40 2.88
CA ILE A 201 -6.48 18.26 2.89
C ILE A 201 -6.69 18.82 1.49
N ARG A 202 -7.91 18.65 0.96
CA ARG A 202 -8.37 19.27 -0.29
C ARG A 202 -9.77 19.85 -0.08
N GLY A 203 -9.96 21.12 -0.43
CA GLY A 203 -11.23 21.83 -0.25
C GLY A 203 -11.69 21.86 1.21
N GLY A 204 -10.77 21.88 2.17
CA GLY A 204 -11.07 21.85 3.61
C GLY A 204 -11.42 20.47 4.19
N HIS A 205 -11.40 19.40 3.37
CA HIS A 205 -11.71 18.05 3.82
C HIS A 205 -10.49 17.13 3.75
N ALA A 206 -10.39 16.18 4.69
CA ALA A 206 -9.40 15.11 4.62
C ALA A 206 -9.72 14.15 3.47
N VAL A 207 -8.76 13.96 2.57
CA VAL A 207 -8.91 13.08 1.41
C VAL A 207 -7.84 11.97 1.46
N PRO A 208 -8.19 10.73 1.03
CA PRO A 208 -7.20 9.67 0.89
C PRO A 208 -6.25 9.96 -0.28
N GLY A 209 -5.10 9.28 -0.32
CA GLY A 209 -4.28 9.22 -1.54
C GLY A 209 -3.10 10.19 -1.59
N GLY A 210 -2.53 10.57 -0.45
CA GLY A 210 -1.15 11.07 -0.44
C GLY A 210 -0.19 9.91 -0.61
N GLN A 211 0.47 9.74 -1.76
CA GLN A 211 1.59 8.81 -1.85
C GLN A 211 2.82 9.44 -1.20
N VAL A 212 3.51 8.67 -0.35
CA VAL A 212 4.75 9.09 0.30
C VAL A 212 5.84 8.07 0.04
N THR A 213 7.01 8.59 -0.34
CA THR A 213 8.23 7.80 -0.56
C THR A 213 9.17 8.04 0.61
N ILE A 214 9.49 6.99 1.36
CA ILE A 214 10.18 7.06 2.64
C ILE A 214 11.54 6.39 2.50
N PRO A 215 12.63 7.16 2.34
CA PRO A 215 13.98 6.62 2.44
C PRO A 215 14.33 6.40 3.91
N ILE A 216 14.82 5.21 4.23
CA ILE A 216 15.24 4.80 5.57
C ILE A 216 16.69 4.33 5.46
N ASN A 217 17.56 4.91 6.28
CA ASN A 217 18.98 4.58 6.34
C ASN A 217 19.28 3.95 7.69
N TRP A 218 19.99 2.82 7.66
CA TRP A 218 20.54 2.16 8.84
C TRP A 218 22.05 2.31 8.82
N GLU A 219 22.61 2.87 9.89
CA GLU A 219 24.05 2.85 10.09
C GLU A 219 24.52 1.43 10.46
N PRO A 220 25.75 1.04 10.08
CA PRO A 220 26.34 -0.19 10.58
C PRO A 220 26.28 -0.23 12.12
N PRO A 221 25.92 -1.36 12.75
CA PRO A 221 25.88 -1.47 14.20
C PRO A 221 27.25 -1.13 14.80
N ARG A 222 27.29 -0.17 15.74
CA ARG A 222 28.52 0.20 16.46
C ARG A 222 28.38 -0.23 17.93
N GLY A 223 29.29 -1.09 18.41
CA GLY A 223 29.38 -1.51 19.82
C GLY A 223 28.53 -2.72 20.21
N ILE A 224 28.46 -3.01 21.52
CA ILE A 224 27.81 -4.19 22.14
C ILE A 224 26.29 -3.97 22.36
N ALA A 225 25.65 -3.08 21.60
CA ALA A 225 24.20 -2.93 21.71
C ALA A 225 23.57 -4.29 21.38
N THR A 226 22.86 -4.89 22.34
CA THR A 226 22.15 -6.15 22.16
C THR A 226 20.98 -5.92 21.22
N ILE A 227 21.25 -5.93 19.92
CA ILE A 227 20.23 -5.95 18.88
C ILE A 227 19.65 -7.37 18.89
N THR A 228 18.49 -7.52 19.53
CA THR A 228 17.72 -8.77 19.48
C THR A 228 17.23 -8.96 18.04
N SER A 229 17.83 -9.92 17.34
CA SER A 229 17.51 -10.26 15.95
C SER A 229 16.52 -11.42 15.82
N THR A 230 15.66 -11.59 16.82
CA THR A 230 14.59 -12.59 16.80
C THR A 230 13.75 -12.38 15.53
N PRO A 231 13.53 -13.41 14.70
CA PRO A 231 12.73 -13.26 13.50
C PRO A 231 11.33 -12.71 13.83
N VAL A 232 11.00 -11.55 13.27
CA VAL A 232 9.69 -10.92 13.44
C VAL A 232 8.76 -11.34 12.32
N VAL A 233 7.65 -12.00 12.66
CA VAL A 233 6.57 -12.32 11.73
C VAL A 233 5.61 -11.14 11.67
N LEU A 234 5.59 -10.45 10.53
CA LEU A 234 4.72 -9.28 10.32
C LEU A 234 3.27 -9.65 10.00
N ASP A 235 3.04 -10.87 9.52
CA ASP A 235 1.77 -11.24 8.92
C ASP A 235 1.40 -12.70 9.20
N PRO A 236 1.20 -13.08 10.49
CA PRO A 236 0.81 -14.43 10.85
C PRO A 236 -0.57 -14.78 10.26
N PRO A 237 -0.83 -16.05 9.90
CA PRO A 237 -2.14 -16.48 9.42
C PRO A 237 -3.12 -16.60 10.59
N TRP A 238 -3.73 -15.48 11.01
CA TRP A 238 -4.62 -15.46 12.17
C TRP A 238 -5.87 -16.33 11.97
N ASN A 239 -6.30 -17.03 13.02
CA ASN A 239 -7.59 -17.73 13.04
C ASN A 239 -8.61 -17.13 14.02
N ARG A 240 -8.15 -16.30 14.97
CA ARG A 240 -8.99 -15.45 15.83
C ARG A 240 -8.29 -14.10 15.99
N VAL A 241 -9.05 -13.03 15.82
CA VAL A 241 -8.68 -11.63 16.16
C VAL A 241 -9.88 -10.93 16.82
N PRO A 242 -9.70 -9.74 17.40
CA PRO A 242 -10.82 -8.93 17.88
C PRO A 242 -11.82 -8.59 16.77
N THR A 243 -13.10 -8.68 17.11
CA THR A 243 -14.22 -8.12 16.35
C THR A 243 -14.17 -6.59 16.34
N GLN A 244 -14.86 -5.95 15.41
CA GLN A 244 -14.93 -4.48 15.40
C GLN A 244 -15.60 -3.95 16.67
N ALA A 245 -16.58 -4.67 17.21
CA ALA A 245 -17.24 -4.30 18.46
C ALA A 245 -16.28 -4.36 19.66
N GLU A 246 -15.42 -5.37 19.76
CA GLU A 246 -14.38 -5.46 20.80
C GLU A 246 -13.36 -4.32 20.68
N ILE A 247 -12.95 -3.95 19.46
CA ILE A 247 -12.07 -2.79 19.23
C ILE A 247 -12.73 -1.48 19.67
N ASN A 248 -14.00 -1.28 19.30
CA ASN A 248 -14.77 -0.10 19.70
C ASN A 248 -14.94 -0.03 21.22
N ALA A 249 -15.21 -1.16 21.88
CA ALA A 249 -15.34 -1.24 23.34
C ALA A 249 -14.01 -0.97 24.06
N ALA A 250 -12.88 -1.24 23.42
CA ALA A 250 -11.55 -0.96 23.94
C ALA A 250 -11.11 0.50 23.76
N TRP A 251 -11.96 1.38 23.20
CA TRP A 251 -11.63 2.80 23.03
C TRP A 251 -11.27 3.46 24.37
N PRO A 252 -10.05 4.03 24.52
CA PRO A 252 -9.60 4.58 25.79
C PRO A 252 -10.42 5.81 26.22
N LYS A 253 -10.86 5.85 27.48
CA LYS A 253 -11.55 7.03 28.06
C LYS A 253 -10.72 8.31 27.95
N ALA A 254 -9.39 8.22 28.09
CA ALA A 254 -8.48 9.36 27.99
C ALA A 254 -8.32 9.90 26.55
N ALA A 255 -8.81 9.15 25.55
CA ALA A 255 -8.84 9.52 24.14
C ALA A 255 -10.16 10.18 23.71
N ALA A 256 -11.01 10.61 24.65
CA ALA A 256 -12.21 11.38 24.34
C ALA A 256 -11.89 12.59 23.44
N GLY A 257 -12.61 12.72 22.32
CA GLY A 257 -12.41 13.78 21.33
C GLY A 257 -11.23 13.58 20.37
N ALA A 258 -10.46 12.49 20.50
CA ALA A 258 -9.46 12.14 19.49
C ALA A 258 -10.16 11.44 18.30
N PRO A 259 -9.90 11.85 17.04
CA PRO A 259 -10.56 11.23 15.89
C PRO A 259 -10.07 9.79 15.64
N SER A 260 -8.83 9.49 16.03
CA SER A 260 -8.21 8.18 15.84
C SER A 260 -6.96 8.00 16.70
N GLY A 261 -6.61 6.74 16.95
CA GLY A 261 -5.43 6.32 17.68
C GLY A 261 -4.69 5.19 17.00
N GLN A 262 -3.42 5.00 17.36
CA GLN A 262 -2.60 3.90 16.89
C GLN A 262 -1.77 3.36 18.04
N ALA A 263 -1.61 2.06 18.06
CA ALA A 263 -0.61 1.40 18.86
C ALA A 263 0.08 0.33 18.03
N ALA A 264 1.32 0.01 18.35
CA ALA A 264 1.94 -1.21 17.87
C ALA A 264 2.55 -1.92 19.07
N LEU A 265 2.38 -3.23 19.08
CA LEU A 265 2.93 -4.12 20.09
C LEU A 265 4.01 -5.00 19.47
N ARG A 266 4.93 -5.47 20.30
CA ARG A 266 5.80 -6.61 20.00
C ARG A 266 5.49 -7.72 20.99
N CYS A 267 5.07 -8.87 20.48
CA CYS A 267 4.63 -10.00 21.30
C CYS A 267 5.42 -11.26 20.99
N ASP A 268 5.61 -12.12 21.98
CA ASP A 268 6.13 -13.47 21.78
C ASP A 268 4.99 -14.38 21.31
N LEU A 269 5.22 -15.10 20.21
CA LEU A 269 4.31 -16.14 19.74
C LEU A 269 4.63 -17.45 20.46
N VAL A 270 3.70 -17.92 21.30
CA VAL A 270 3.90 -19.16 22.04
C VAL A 270 3.37 -20.37 21.27
N LYS A 271 3.81 -21.56 21.67
CA LYS A 271 3.56 -22.85 20.98
C LYS A 271 2.09 -23.23 20.84
N THR A 272 1.22 -22.64 21.64
CA THR A 272 -0.23 -22.82 21.60
C THR A 272 -0.91 -21.91 20.58
N GLY A 273 -0.14 -21.05 19.91
CA GLY A 273 -0.60 -20.13 18.87
C GLY A 273 -1.10 -18.79 19.40
N GLN A 274 -1.09 -18.57 20.72
CA GLN A 274 -1.46 -17.28 21.30
C GLN A 274 -0.26 -16.33 21.41
N LEU A 275 -0.55 -15.06 21.58
CA LEU A 275 0.44 -14.04 21.93
C LEU A 275 0.62 -13.93 23.45
N ARG A 276 1.87 -13.79 23.89
CA ARG A 276 2.27 -13.52 25.28
C ARG A 276 3.36 -12.45 25.32
N SER A 277 3.68 -11.98 26.53
CA SER A 277 4.80 -11.05 26.76
C SER A 277 4.82 -9.86 25.79
N CYS A 278 3.65 -9.24 25.60
CA CYS A 278 3.53 -8.13 24.67
C CYS A 278 4.05 -6.84 25.29
N ASP A 279 4.91 -6.13 24.57
CA ASP A 279 5.39 -4.79 24.89
C ASP A 279 4.82 -3.75 23.93
N VAL A 280 4.52 -2.55 24.43
CA VAL A 280 4.11 -1.42 23.58
C VAL A 280 5.36 -0.80 22.96
N ILE A 281 5.56 -1.03 21.66
CA ILE A 281 6.65 -0.39 20.90
C ILE A 281 6.28 1.04 20.48
N SER A 282 4.99 1.31 20.30
CA SER A 282 4.51 2.59 19.79
C SER A 282 3.09 2.88 20.27
N GLU A 283 2.84 4.12 20.68
CA GLU A 283 1.50 4.65 20.97
C GLU A 283 1.38 6.06 20.40
N ASN A 284 0.31 6.34 19.64
CA ASN A 284 0.00 7.66 19.13
C ASN A 284 -1.50 7.98 19.13
N PRO A 285 -1.95 9.10 19.74
CA PRO A 285 -1.15 10.05 20.52
C PRO A 285 -0.62 9.40 21.81
N ARG A 286 0.60 9.78 22.22
CA ARG A 286 1.24 9.21 23.41
C ARG A 286 0.43 9.51 24.68
N GLY A 287 0.33 8.52 25.57
CA GLY A 287 -0.31 8.67 26.88
C GLY A 287 -1.83 8.75 26.85
N LYS A 288 -2.45 8.42 25.71
CA LYS A 288 -3.92 8.38 25.55
C LYS A 288 -4.51 7.01 25.85
N GLY A 289 -3.67 6.00 26.07
CA GLY A 289 -4.08 4.67 26.52
C GLY A 289 -4.33 3.67 25.40
N PHE A 290 -3.98 4.00 24.15
CA PHE A 290 -4.11 3.08 23.01
C PHE A 290 -3.17 1.87 23.14
N GLY A 291 -1.98 2.04 23.73
CA GLY A 291 -1.08 0.92 24.02
C GLY A 291 -1.69 -0.06 25.01
N LYS A 292 -2.32 0.44 26.08
CA LYS A 292 -3.03 -0.40 27.05
C LYS A 292 -4.23 -1.11 26.42
N ALA A 293 -5.03 -0.41 25.59
CA ALA A 293 -6.14 -1.02 24.87
C ALA A 293 -5.65 -2.15 23.95
N ALA A 294 -4.57 -1.91 23.20
CA ALA A 294 -3.94 -2.91 22.35
C ALA A 294 -3.45 -4.13 23.15
N LEU A 295 -2.83 -3.94 24.32
CA LEU A 295 -2.37 -5.03 25.19
C LEU A 295 -3.51 -5.93 25.68
N GLU A 296 -4.69 -5.37 25.94
CA GLU A 296 -5.86 -6.16 26.32
C GLU A 296 -6.43 -6.93 25.12
N LEU A 297 -6.52 -6.28 23.96
CA LEU A 297 -7.00 -6.90 22.73
C LEU A 297 -6.06 -7.99 22.20
N SER A 298 -4.74 -7.87 22.42
CA SER A 298 -3.74 -8.85 21.94
C SER A 298 -3.97 -10.24 22.53
N LYS A 299 -4.64 -10.35 23.68
CA LYS A 299 -5.00 -11.62 24.32
C LYS A 299 -6.00 -12.45 23.51
N LEU A 300 -6.72 -11.83 22.57
CA LEU A 300 -7.69 -12.49 21.69
C LEU A 300 -7.06 -13.08 20.43
N PHE A 301 -5.78 -12.77 20.16
CA PHE A 301 -5.11 -13.20 18.94
C PHE A 301 -4.65 -14.64 19.04
N GLN A 302 -4.95 -15.39 17.98
CA GLN A 302 -4.53 -16.78 17.84
C GLN A 302 -4.22 -17.13 16.39
N ILE A 303 -3.16 -17.93 16.20
CA ILE A 303 -2.87 -18.62 14.94
C ILE A 303 -3.23 -20.10 15.04
N PRO A 304 -3.53 -20.78 13.91
CA PRO A 304 -3.57 -22.22 13.91
C PRO A 304 -2.16 -22.76 14.14
N VAL A 305 -2.00 -23.71 15.05
CA VAL A 305 -0.73 -24.44 15.25
C VAL A 305 -0.97 -25.91 14.97
N ASN A 306 -0.22 -26.44 14.01
CA ASN A 306 -0.17 -27.88 13.78
C ASN A 306 0.69 -28.53 14.89
N PRO A 307 0.21 -29.56 15.60
CA PRO A 307 1.00 -30.25 16.63
C PRO A 307 2.39 -30.72 16.16
N SER A 308 2.55 -31.08 14.88
CA SER A 308 3.85 -31.46 14.30
C SER A 308 4.83 -30.28 14.14
N GLU A 309 4.31 -29.06 14.03
CA GLU A 309 5.08 -27.81 13.87
C GLU A 309 5.20 -27.00 15.17
N ALA A 310 4.54 -27.43 16.26
CA ALA A 310 4.59 -26.75 17.56
C ALA A 310 6.02 -26.61 18.14
N LYS A 311 7.00 -27.38 17.62
CA LYS A 311 8.42 -27.28 17.98
C LYS A 311 9.14 -26.13 17.27
N THR A 312 8.68 -25.69 16.10
CA THR A 312 9.29 -24.59 15.31
C THR A 312 8.70 -23.22 15.63
N VAL A 313 7.56 -23.16 16.33
CA VAL A 313 6.92 -21.88 16.74
C VAL A 313 7.70 -21.16 17.84
N ARG A 314 8.56 -21.88 18.59
CA ARG A 314 9.44 -21.23 19.57
C ARG A 314 10.38 -20.31 18.79
N ASP A 315 10.52 -19.07 19.24
CA ASP A 315 11.48 -18.07 18.72
C ASP A 315 10.93 -17.08 17.68
N TYR A 316 9.61 -16.92 17.56
CA TYR A 316 9.03 -15.84 16.76
C TYR A 316 8.47 -14.72 17.63
N GLN A 317 8.82 -13.49 17.25
CA GLN A 317 8.13 -12.29 17.70
C GLN A 317 7.14 -11.83 16.63
N VAL A 318 6.05 -11.22 17.06
CA VAL A 318 5.02 -10.66 16.18
C VAL A 318 4.90 -9.18 16.50
N ASP A 319 5.13 -8.34 15.49
CA ASP A 319 4.78 -6.94 15.56
C ASP A 319 3.30 -6.80 15.19
N LEU A 320 2.49 -6.40 16.16
CA LEU A 320 1.04 -6.34 16.05
C LEU A 320 0.58 -4.88 16.08
N PRO A 321 0.31 -4.27 14.91
CA PRO A 321 -0.23 -2.93 14.84
C PRO A 321 -1.73 -2.92 15.13
N PHE A 322 -2.21 -1.81 15.67
CA PHE A 322 -3.62 -1.51 15.92
C PHE A 322 -3.94 -0.10 15.45
N ARG A 323 -5.04 0.05 14.72
CA ARG A 323 -5.66 1.32 14.38
C ARG A 323 -7.01 1.42 15.07
N PHE A 324 -7.16 2.47 15.86
CA PHE A 324 -8.40 2.78 16.55
C PHE A 324 -9.06 3.97 15.84
N ARG A 325 -10.37 3.89 15.64
CA ARG A 325 -11.21 4.99 15.15
C ARG A 325 -12.25 5.31 16.21
N ASP A 326 -12.62 6.58 16.31
CA ASP A 326 -13.62 7.01 17.28
C ASP A 326 -14.93 6.25 17.04
N PRO A 327 -15.41 5.45 18.02
CA PRO A 327 -16.64 4.67 17.86
C PRO A 327 -17.89 5.53 17.71
N ALA A 328 -17.83 6.84 18.00
CA ALA A 328 -18.92 7.77 17.74
C ALA A 328 -19.04 8.17 16.25
N THR A 329 -18.05 7.83 15.41
CA THR A 329 -18.05 8.13 13.98
C THR A 329 -18.42 6.90 13.14
N PRO A 330 -19.04 7.08 11.95
CA PRO A 330 -19.30 5.97 11.05
C PRO A 330 -18.04 5.20 10.68
N ASP A 331 -18.16 3.88 10.52
CA ASP A 331 -17.04 3.04 10.13
C ASP A 331 -16.56 3.38 8.72
N GLY A 332 -15.38 4.00 8.64
CA GLY A 332 -14.73 4.39 7.38
C GLY A 332 -13.71 3.37 6.86
N ARG A 333 -13.59 2.19 7.47
CA ARG A 333 -12.60 1.17 7.07
C ARG A 333 -12.82 0.74 5.62
N LYS A 334 -11.71 0.58 4.90
CA LYS A 334 -11.70 0.05 3.52
C LYS A 334 -10.62 -1.00 3.39
N LEU A 335 -11.00 -2.19 2.93
CA LEU A 335 -10.05 -3.24 2.60
C LEU A 335 -9.49 -3.00 1.18
N THR A 336 -8.26 -2.49 1.09
CA THR A 336 -7.65 -2.24 -0.23
C THR A 336 -6.83 -3.39 -0.78
N LYS A 337 -6.36 -4.28 0.09
CA LYS A 337 -5.55 -5.43 -0.31
C LYS A 337 -5.98 -6.67 0.50
N PRO A 338 -7.00 -7.41 0.04
CA PRO A 338 -7.44 -8.63 0.71
C PRO A 338 -6.29 -9.64 0.71
N ARG A 339 -6.10 -10.32 1.85
CA ARG A 339 -5.16 -11.42 1.98
C ARG A 339 -5.93 -12.71 2.22
N TRP A 340 -5.83 -13.64 1.29
CA TRP A 340 -6.39 -14.97 1.43
C TRP A 340 -5.40 -15.90 2.14
N ILE A 341 -5.86 -16.63 3.15
CA ILE A 341 -5.10 -17.69 3.84
C ILE A 341 -5.62 -19.08 3.46
N ARG A 342 -6.79 -19.14 2.83
CA ARG A 342 -7.34 -20.34 2.20
C ARG A 342 -8.09 -19.94 0.94
N THR A 343 -7.76 -20.58 -0.18
CA THR A 343 -8.44 -20.45 -1.47
C THR A 343 -8.80 -21.84 -1.99
N LEU A 344 -9.58 -21.92 -3.07
CA LEU A 344 -9.87 -23.20 -3.72
C LEU A 344 -8.64 -23.70 -4.47
N THR A 345 -8.52 -25.03 -4.56
CA THR A 345 -7.63 -25.70 -5.50
C THR A 345 -8.28 -25.78 -6.88
N ALA A 346 -7.54 -26.21 -7.90
CA ALA A 346 -8.09 -26.41 -9.24
C ALA A 346 -9.21 -27.46 -9.24
N GLU A 347 -9.04 -28.54 -8.47
CA GLU A 347 -10.05 -29.60 -8.30
C GLU A 347 -11.30 -29.03 -7.63
N GLY A 348 -11.14 -28.28 -6.54
CA GLY A 348 -12.25 -27.61 -5.88
C GLY A 348 -12.97 -26.62 -6.79
N MET A 349 -12.24 -25.91 -7.67
CA MET A 349 -12.83 -25.02 -8.67
C MET A 349 -13.65 -25.79 -9.72
N ALA A 350 -13.18 -26.96 -10.16
CA ALA A 350 -13.92 -27.82 -11.08
C ALA A 350 -15.24 -28.32 -10.45
N GLU A 351 -15.24 -28.67 -9.16
CA GLU A 351 -16.44 -29.12 -8.43
C GLU A 351 -17.51 -28.04 -8.23
N VAL A 352 -17.12 -26.76 -8.29
CA VAL A 352 -18.05 -25.63 -8.19
C VAL A 352 -18.44 -25.05 -9.55
N TYR A 353 -17.86 -25.55 -10.65
CA TYR A 353 -18.16 -25.05 -11.99
C TYR A 353 -19.65 -25.24 -12.33
N PRO A 354 -20.34 -24.20 -12.90
CA PRO A 354 -21.77 -24.30 -13.16
C PRO A 354 -22.13 -25.40 -14.17
N GLN A 355 -23.05 -26.27 -13.80
CA GLN A 355 -23.55 -27.33 -14.69
C GLN A 355 -24.31 -26.76 -15.90
N ALA A 356 -24.98 -25.62 -15.74
CA ALA A 356 -25.63 -24.90 -16.85
C ALA A 356 -24.61 -24.45 -17.91
N ALA A 357 -23.45 -23.94 -17.47
CA ALA A 357 -22.36 -23.54 -18.36
C ALA A 357 -21.74 -24.74 -19.09
N ILE A 358 -21.55 -25.88 -18.41
CA ILE A 358 -21.06 -27.14 -19.03
C ILE A 358 -22.02 -27.59 -20.14
N LYS A 359 -23.32 -27.65 -19.84
CA LYS A 359 -24.35 -28.04 -20.82
C LYS A 359 -24.42 -27.08 -22.01
N ALA A 360 -24.11 -25.80 -21.80
CA ALA A 360 -24.05 -24.78 -22.83
C ALA A 360 -22.70 -24.74 -23.60
N GLY A 361 -21.73 -25.61 -23.26
CA GLY A 361 -20.40 -25.62 -23.88
C GLY A 361 -19.55 -24.40 -23.56
N ILE A 362 -19.87 -23.66 -22.49
CA ILE A 362 -19.16 -22.45 -22.07
C ILE A 362 -18.00 -22.83 -21.17
N LYS A 363 -16.78 -22.46 -21.59
CA LYS A 363 -15.51 -22.81 -20.92
C LYS A 363 -14.97 -21.73 -19.99
N SER A 364 -15.55 -20.54 -19.98
CA SER A 364 -15.14 -19.49 -19.06
C SER A 364 -16.30 -18.59 -18.68
N GLY A 365 -16.22 -18.04 -17.48
CA GLY A 365 -17.18 -17.08 -16.98
C GLY A 365 -16.70 -16.38 -15.74
N LEU A 366 -17.49 -15.45 -15.26
CA LEU A 366 -17.21 -14.60 -14.12
C LEU A 366 -18.45 -14.54 -13.23
N GLY A 367 -18.29 -14.90 -11.96
CA GLY A 367 -19.26 -14.62 -10.92
C GLY A 367 -18.70 -13.56 -9.98
N VAL A 368 -19.46 -12.50 -9.72
CA VAL A 368 -19.10 -11.44 -8.78
C VAL A 368 -20.04 -11.54 -7.58
N VAL A 369 -19.48 -11.69 -6.38
CA VAL A 369 -20.25 -11.83 -5.13
C VAL A 369 -19.90 -10.73 -4.15
N SER A 370 -20.88 -10.29 -3.37
CA SER A 370 -20.68 -9.40 -2.22
C SER A 370 -20.89 -10.20 -0.94
N CYS A 371 -19.95 -10.14 0.01
CA CYS A 371 -19.96 -10.91 1.24
C CYS A 371 -19.58 -10.04 2.44
N THR A 372 -20.11 -10.38 3.62
CA THR A 372 -19.65 -9.83 4.90
C THR A 372 -18.59 -10.74 5.51
N VAL A 373 -17.51 -10.15 5.99
CA VAL A 373 -16.36 -10.85 6.53
C VAL A 373 -16.48 -10.97 8.06
N THR A 374 -16.14 -12.13 8.61
CA THR A 374 -16.14 -12.36 10.07
C THR A 374 -14.77 -12.11 10.72
N ALA A 375 -14.72 -12.01 12.05
CA ALA A 375 -13.48 -11.97 12.84
C ALA A 375 -12.64 -13.25 12.79
N THR A 376 -13.13 -14.32 12.15
CA THR A 376 -12.35 -15.51 11.82
C THR A 376 -11.87 -15.49 10.35
N GLY A 377 -12.30 -14.51 9.55
CA GLY A 377 -11.94 -14.37 8.14
C GLY A 377 -12.80 -15.19 7.19
N GLU A 378 -13.90 -15.76 7.70
CA GLU A 378 -14.91 -16.44 6.88
C GLU A 378 -15.83 -15.43 6.20
N LEU A 379 -16.48 -15.87 5.13
CA LEU A 379 -17.38 -15.06 4.34
C LEU A 379 -18.83 -15.51 4.59
N THR A 380 -19.66 -14.56 4.97
CA THR A 380 -21.06 -14.77 5.35
C THR A 380 -21.97 -13.77 4.64
N ALA A 381 -23.28 -14.01 4.66
CA ALA A 381 -24.27 -13.17 3.98
C ALA A 381 -23.93 -12.87 2.51
N CYS A 382 -23.36 -13.87 1.80
CA CYS A 382 -22.90 -13.70 0.44
C CYS A 382 -24.07 -13.64 -0.55
N GLN A 383 -24.01 -12.68 -1.48
CA GLN A 383 -25.00 -12.48 -2.54
C GLN A 383 -24.31 -12.30 -3.89
N ALA A 384 -24.88 -12.85 -4.96
CA ALA A 384 -24.40 -12.62 -6.31
C ALA A 384 -24.77 -11.19 -6.76
N VAL A 385 -23.78 -10.42 -7.18
CA VAL A 385 -23.94 -9.04 -7.68
C VAL A 385 -24.00 -9.01 -9.20
N ARG A 386 -23.17 -9.84 -9.85
CA ARG A 386 -23.07 -9.91 -11.30
C ARG A 386 -22.61 -11.30 -11.72
N GLU A 387 -23.07 -11.74 -12.88
CA GLU A 387 -22.51 -12.89 -13.56
C GLU A 387 -22.32 -12.62 -15.05
N GLN A 388 -21.38 -13.34 -15.66
CA GLN A 388 -21.10 -13.26 -17.08
C GLN A 388 -20.56 -14.59 -17.60
N PRO A 389 -21.16 -15.18 -18.65
CA PRO A 389 -22.43 -14.81 -19.25
C PRO A 389 -23.61 -14.91 -18.27
N ALA A 390 -24.67 -14.13 -18.50
CA ALA A 390 -25.86 -14.13 -17.66
C ALA A 390 -26.72 -15.38 -17.90
N GLY A 391 -27.38 -15.86 -16.85
CA GLY A 391 -28.27 -17.03 -16.87
C GLY A 391 -27.54 -18.38 -16.87
N LEU A 392 -26.26 -18.41 -16.52
CA LEU A 392 -25.42 -19.62 -16.51
C LEU A 392 -24.92 -20.01 -15.12
N ASP A 393 -25.51 -19.44 -14.07
CA ASP A 393 -25.24 -19.76 -12.65
C ASP A 393 -23.79 -19.49 -12.18
N PHE A 394 -23.03 -18.64 -12.88
CA PHE A 394 -21.70 -18.23 -12.41
C PHE A 394 -21.78 -17.47 -11.08
N GLY A 395 -22.87 -16.74 -10.82
CA GLY A 395 -23.09 -16.09 -9.53
C GLY A 395 -23.26 -17.10 -8.39
N ALA A 396 -24.08 -18.14 -8.59
CA ALA A 396 -24.30 -19.19 -7.60
C ALA A 396 -23.04 -20.05 -7.37
N ALA A 397 -22.31 -20.38 -8.44
CA ALA A 397 -21.01 -21.05 -8.36
C ALA A 397 -19.99 -20.21 -7.58
N ALA A 398 -19.96 -18.89 -7.80
CA ALA A 398 -19.09 -18.00 -7.05
C ALA A 398 -19.42 -17.98 -5.54
N ILE A 399 -20.70 -18.03 -5.16
CA ILE A 399 -21.11 -18.16 -3.75
C ILE A 399 -20.58 -19.48 -3.15
N LYS A 400 -20.71 -20.59 -3.88
CA LYS A 400 -20.18 -21.89 -3.45
C LYS A 400 -18.65 -21.85 -3.31
N ALA A 401 -17.95 -21.21 -4.25
CA ALA A 401 -16.51 -21.01 -4.15
C ALA A 401 -16.15 -20.23 -2.87
N VAL A 402 -16.71 -19.02 -2.68
CA VAL A 402 -16.32 -18.19 -1.54
C VAL A 402 -16.66 -18.80 -0.17
N SER A 403 -17.62 -19.73 -0.07
CA SER A 403 -17.95 -20.42 1.20
C SER A 403 -16.81 -21.27 1.77
N VAL A 404 -15.85 -21.71 0.95
CA VAL A 404 -14.68 -22.46 1.42
C VAL A 404 -13.42 -21.59 1.45
N MET A 405 -13.49 -20.34 1.02
CA MET A 405 -12.38 -19.39 1.11
C MET A 405 -12.26 -18.84 2.52
N ARG A 406 -11.05 -18.39 2.88
CA ARG A 406 -10.80 -17.73 4.16
C ARG A 406 -9.76 -16.64 3.99
N MET A 407 -10.07 -15.46 4.48
CA MET A 407 -9.18 -14.32 4.56
C MET A 407 -8.39 -14.33 5.87
N ASN A 408 -7.20 -13.71 5.88
CA ASN A 408 -6.59 -13.32 7.12
C ASN A 408 -7.44 -12.25 7.83
N PRO A 409 -7.97 -12.52 9.04
CA PRO A 409 -8.87 -11.60 9.70
C PRO A 409 -8.21 -10.30 10.24
N TRP A 410 -6.89 -10.17 10.21
CA TRP A 410 -6.17 -8.94 10.56
C TRP A 410 -5.35 -8.41 9.38
N THR A 411 -5.42 -7.10 9.14
CA THR A 411 -4.56 -6.44 8.14
C THR A 411 -3.17 -6.15 8.70
N LYS A 412 -2.17 -6.03 7.81
CA LYS A 412 -0.80 -5.60 8.20
C LYS A 412 -0.78 -4.18 8.77
N GLU A 413 -1.81 -3.42 8.46
CA GLU A 413 -2.01 -2.03 8.88
C GLU A 413 -2.57 -1.90 10.30
N GLY A 414 -3.16 -2.97 10.84
CA GLY A 414 -3.70 -3.00 12.20
C GLY A 414 -5.22 -2.85 12.28
N ASP A 415 -5.94 -3.26 11.24
CA ASP A 415 -7.39 -3.25 11.18
C ASP A 415 -7.92 -4.70 11.20
N THR A 416 -8.99 -4.94 11.97
CA THR A 416 -9.81 -6.15 11.76
C THR A 416 -10.58 -6.02 10.46
N VAL A 417 -10.82 -7.13 9.77
CA VAL A 417 -11.73 -7.16 8.61
C VAL A 417 -13.15 -7.55 9.00
N ASP A 418 -13.39 -7.86 10.27
CA ASP A 418 -14.72 -8.17 10.80
C ASP A 418 -15.73 -7.06 10.48
N GLY A 419 -16.88 -7.48 9.97
CA GLY A 419 -17.99 -6.61 9.57
C GLY A 419 -17.80 -5.91 8.22
N LEU A 420 -16.65 -6.05 7.55
CA LEU A 420 -16.46 -5.44 6.24
C LEU A 420 -17.28 -6.17 5.17
N VAL A 421 -17.96 -5.40 4.33
CA VAL A 421 -18.60 -5.90 3.11
C VAL A 421 -17.60 -5.78 1.97
N ILE A 422 -17.29 -6.89 1.32
CA ILE A 422 -16.32 -6.95 0.22
C ILE A 422 -16.97 -7.52 -1.04
N THR A 423 -16.52 -7.05 -2.20
CA THR A 423 -16.95 -7.54 -3.51
C THR A 423 -15.82 -8.35 -4.14
N ILE A 424 -16.10 -9.60 -4.49
CA ILE A 424 -15.12 -10.58 -4.94
C ILE A 424 -15.50 -11.05 -6.35
N PRO A 425 -14.68 -10.78 -7.37
CA PRO A 425 -14.79 -11.42 -8.68
C PRO A 425 -14.13 -12.80 -8.65
N ILE A 426 -14.88 -13.85 -9.04
CA ILE A 426 -14.40 -15.21 -9.23
C ILE A 426 -14.40 -15.53 -10.72
N GLN A 427 -13.20 -15.67 -11.28
CA GLN A 427 -13.02 -16.10 -12.66
C GLN A 427 -13.06 -17.63 -12.72
N PHE A 428 -13.89 -18.16 -13.61
CA PHE A 428 -13.99 -19.58 -13.90
C PHE A 428 -13.36 -19.87 -15.26
N THR A 429 -12.56 -20.92 -15.30
CA THR A 429 -11.97 -21.49 -16.52
C THR A 429 -12.10 -23.00 -16.44
N PHE A 430 -12.65 -23.61 -17.49
CA PHE A 430 -12.79 -25.05 -17.64
C PHE A 430 -11.76 -25.52 -18.65
N GLU A 431 -10.83 -26.37 -18.21
CA GLU A 431 -9.87 -27.05 -19.08
C GLU A 431 -10.39 -28.47 -19.32
N ASP A 432 -10.59 -28.85 -20.59
CA ASP A 432 -11.20 -30.13 -20.97
C ASP A 432 -10.27 -31.34 -20.71
N ASP A 433 -8.96 -31.11 -20.51
CA ASP A 433 -7.93 -32.14 -20.38
C ASP A 433 -7.03 -31.87 -19.16
N ALA A 434 -7.45 -32.28 -17.96
CA ALA A 434 -6.49 -32.52 -16.88
C ALA A 434 -5.81 -33.88 -17.16
N PRO A 435 -4.49 -33.95 -17.42
CA PRO A 435 -3.79 -35.24 -17.41
C PRO A 435 -3.95 -35.85 -16.01
N PRO A 436 -4.03 -37.18 -15.87
CA PRO A 436 -3.98 -37.82 -14.56
C PRO A 436 -2.77 -37.28 -13.81
N ALA A 437 -2.96 -36.84 -12.56
CA ALA A 437 -1.88 -36.38 -11.70
C ALA A 437 -0.73 -37.38 -11.76
N GLU A 438 0.40 -36.97 -12.33
CA GLU A 438 1.58 -37.83 -12.44
C GLU A 438 2.04 -38.13 -11.01
N PRO A 439 2.11 -39.42 -10.59
CA PRO A 439 2.57 -39.75 -9.26
C PRO A 439 3.98 -39.18 -9.06
N ALA A 440 4.15 -38.43 -7.97
CA ALA A 440 5.39 -37.76 -7.62
C ALA A 440 6.58 -38.72 -7.76
N LYS A 441 7.45 -38.44 -8.73
CA LYS A 441 8.72 -39.17 -8.88
C LYS A 441 9.56 -38.92 -7.63
N PRO A 442 10.13 -39.96 -6.98
CA PRO A 442 11.03 -39.78 -5.85
C PRO A 442 12.23 -38.95 -6.30
N SER A 443 12.52 -37.87 -5.56
CA SER A 443 13.73 -37.08 -5.75
C SER A 443 14.95 -37.99 -5.56
N SER A 444 15.68 -38.26 -6.63
CA SER A 444 16.97 -38.93 -6.58
C SER A 444 17.95 -38.07 -5.80
N SER A 445 18.41 -38.60 -4.68
CA SER A 445 19.53 -38.09 -3.89
C SER A 445 20.78 -37.94 -4.76
N SER A 446 21.29 -36.71 -4.86
CA SER A 446 22.64 -36.44 -5.34
C SER A 446 23.65 -37.06 -4.39
N LYS A 447 24.48 -37.97 -4.90
CA LYS A 447 25.65 -38.51 -4.24
C LYS A 447 26.80 -37.48 -4.31
N PRO A 448 27.64 -37.35 -3.28
CA PRO A 448 28.70 -36.34 -3.23
C PRO A 448 29.95 -36.80 -3.97
N ASP A 449 30.61 -35.87 -4.66
CA ASP A 449 32.04 -35.87 -4.94
C ASP A 449 32.67 -34.62 -4.31
#